data_AF-A0A961IX71-F1
#
_entry.id   AF-A0A961IX71-F1
#
_cell.length_a   1.000
_cell.length_b   1.000
_cell.length_c   1.000
_cell.angle_alpha   90.00
_cell.angle_beta   90.00
_cell.angle_gamma   90.00
#
_symmetry.space_group_name_H-M   'P 1'
#
loop_
_entity.id
_entity.type
_entity.pdbx_description
1 polymer ?
#
loop_
_entity_poly.entity_id
_entity_poly.type
_entity_poly.pdbx_seq_one_letter_code
_entity_poly.pdbx_strand_id
1 'polypeptide(L)'
;MVTLNLPGGGVTLVAAPAPGAAGPWTRTAYAAAHVVADPLAEADPWLDCPVDWDRTLAFREHLWSLGFGVAEAMDTAQRGMGLDWPTSLELIQRSAALARAGGHLIASGVGT
;
A
#
# COMPACT_ATOMS: atom_id res chain seq x y z
N MET A 1 9.07 -14.25 -26.56
CA MET A 1 7.74 -13.96 -25.99
C MET A 1 7.57 -14.82 -24.75
N VAL A 2 7.19 -14.25 -23.61
CA VAL A 2 6.98 -15.02 -22.38
C VAL A 2 5.54 -15.53 -22.38
N THR A 3 5.35 -16.83 -22.24
CA THR A 3 4.02 -17.45 -22.16
C THR A 3 3.87 -18.15 -20.82
N LEU A 4 2.75 -17.88 -20.13
CA LEU A 4 2.37 -18.50 -18.87
C LEU A 4 1.24 -19.49 -19.11
N ASN A 5 1.37 -20.70 -18.56
CA ASN A 5 0.26 -21.65 -18.54
C ASN A 5 -0.62 -21.34 -17.32
N LEU A 6 -1.79 -20.76 -17.56
CA LEU A 6 -2.74 -20.40 -16.52
C LEU A 6 -3.96 -21.35 -16.56
N PRO A 7 -4.73 -21.45 -15.46
CA PRO A 7 -6.05 -22.05 -15.53
C PRO A 7 -6.87 -21.36 -16.64
N GLY A 8 -7.26 -22.12 -17.67
CA GLY A 8 -7.94 -21.60 -18.87
C GLY A 8 -7.08 -21.54 -20.14
N GLY A 9 -5.77 -21.79 -20.08
CA GLY A 9 -4.90 -21.93 -21.25
C GLY A 9 -3.60 -21.12 -21.17
N GLY A 10 -2.79 -21.22 -22.23
CA GLY A 10 -1.54 -20.48 -22.37
C GLY A 10 -1.79 -19.01 -22.71
N VAL A 11 -1.27 -18.10 -21.88
CA VAL A 11 -1.33 -16.64 -22.09
C VAL A 11 0.04 -16.13 -22.46
N THR A 12 0.15 -15.48 -23.61
CA THR A 12 1.39 -14.82 -24.03
C THR A 12 1.39 -13.38 -23.56
N LEU A 13 2.39 -13.02 -22.74
CA LEU A 13 2.50 -11.69 -22.15
C LEU A 13 2.93 -10.67 -23.20
N VAL A 14 2.21 -9.55 -23.22
CA VAL A 14 2.57 -8.34 -23.97
C VAL A 14 2.83 -7.25 -22.94
N ALA A 15 4.02 -6.64 -22.98
CA ALA A 15 4.40 -5.62 -22.00
C ALA A 15 3.51 -4.38 -22.14
N ALA A 16 3.07 -3.84 -21.00
CA ALA A 16 2.46 -2.53 -20.95
C ALA A 16 3.53 -1.43 -21.11
N PRO A 17 3.15 -0.21 -21.52
CA PRO A 17 4.04 0.95 -21.48
C PRO A 17 4.61 1.16 -20.07
N ALA A 18 5.86 1.60 -19.98
CA ALA A 18 6.45 1.98 -18.71
C ALA A 18 5.66 3.16 -18.09
N PRO A 19 5.47 3.21 -16.77
CA PRO A 19 4.91 4.38 -16.11
C PRO A 19 5.75 5.61 -16.46
N GLY A 20 5.08 6.65 -16.97
CA GLY A 20 5.74 7.93 -17.25
C GLY A 20 6.13 8.65 -15.96
N ALA A 21 7.13 9.53 -16.03
CA ALA A 21 7.47 10.42 -14.93
C ALA A 21 6.26 11.29 -14.54
N ALA A 22 6.12 11.59 -13.25
CA ALA A 22 5.06 12.47 -12.76
C ALA A 22 5.21 13.88 -13.38
N GLY A 23 4.35 14.19 -14.37
CA GLY A 23 4.18 15.54 -14.90
C GLY A 23 3.29 16.39 -13.99
N PRO A 24 3.01 17.66 -14.34
CA PRO A 24 2.05 18.47 -13.59
C PRO A 24 0.65 17.84 -13.66
N TRP A 25 0.07 17.52 -12.50
CA TRP A 25 -1.26 16.93 -12.42
C TRP A 25 -2.33 18.01 -12.40
N THR A 26 -3.43 17.75 -13.09
CA THR A 26 -4.64 18.60 -13.03
C THR A 26 -5.62 18.14 -11.95
N ARG A 27 -5.24 17.15 -11.14
CA ARG A 27 -6.04 16.53 -10.08
C ARG A 27 -5.16 16.19 -8.90
N THR A 28 -5.73 16.23 -7.70
CA THR A 28 -5.14 15.62 -6.50
C THR A 28 -5.62 14.18 -6.43
N ALA A 29 -4.72 13.21 -6.66
CA ALA A 29 -5.05 11.79 -6.58
C ALA A 29 -4.37 11.16 -5.37
N TYR A 30 -5.16 10.44 -4.58
CA TYR A 30 -4.70 9.63 -3.47
C TYR A 30 -4.84 8.15 -3.82
N ALA A 31 -3.86 7.34 -3.43
CA ALA A 31 -3.96 5.91 -3.44
C ALA A 31 -4.31 5.42 -2.02
N ALA A 32 -5.40 4.69 -1.88
CA ALA A 32 -5.66 3.89 -0.68
C ALA A 32 -4.70 2.70 -0.70
N ALA A 33 -3.75 2.69 0.23
CA ALA A 33 -2.64 1.73 0.20
C ALA A 33 -2.96 0.47 1.01
N HIS A 34 -2.54 -0.69 0.50
CA HIS A 34 -2.64 -1.97 1.20
C HIS A 34 -1.58 -2.09 2.31
N VAL A 35 -1.64 -3.14 3.13
CA VAL A 35 -0.57 -3.53 4.06
C VAL A 35 0.14 -4.78 3.56
N VAL A 36 1.43 -4.91 3.87
CA VAL A 36 2.18 -6.14 3.61
C VAL A 36 2.24 -6.93 4.91
N ALA A 37 1.72 -8.15 4.91
CA ALA A 37 1.85 -9.04 6.05
C ALA A 37 3.29 -9.59 6.14
N ASP A 38 3.81 -9.76 7.35
CA ASP A 38 5.04 -10.50 7.60
C ASP A 38 4.73 -12.00 7.55
N PRO A 39 5.21 -12.73 6.51
CA PRO A 39 4.90 -14.14 6.33
C PRO A 39 5.73 -15.05 7.23
N LEU A 40 6.73 -14.52 7.94
CA LEU A 40 7.62 -15.28 8.83
C LEU A 40 7.30 -15.08 10.31
N ALA A 41 6.36 -14.19 10.62
CA ALA A 41 5.93 -13.95 11.98
C ALA A 41 5.29 -15.20 12.60
N GLU A 42 5.63 -15.48 13.84
CA GLU A 42 4.96 -16.49 14.66
C GLU A 42 3.67 -15.88 15.22
N ALA A 43 2.61 -15.92 14.41
CA ALA A 43 1.30 -15.33 14.72
C ALA A 43 0.16 -16.19 14.14
N ASP A 44 -1.05 -16.07 14.69
CA ASP A 44 -2.23 -16.68 14.09
C ASP A 44 -2.72 -15.79 12.93
N PRO A 45 -2.68 -16.24 11.67
CA PRO A 45 -2.99 -15.40 10.52
C PRO A 45 -4.48 -15.02 10.40
N TRP A 46 -5.36 -15.62 11.22
CA TRP A 46 -6.78 -15.28 11.28
C TRP A 46 -7.13 -14.31 12.40
N LEU A 47 -6.32 -14.26 13.45
CA LEU A 47 -6.60 -13.46 14.65
C LEU A 47 -5.67 -12.27 14.80
N ASP A 48 -4.43 -12.40 14.33
CA ASP A 48 -3.39 -11.40 14.44
C ASP A 48 -3.16 -10.69 13.10
N CYS A 49 -2.50 -9.53 13.16
CA CYS A 49 -2.10 -8.76 11.97
C CYS A 49 -0.58 -8.49 11.99
N PRO A 50 0.26 -9.49 11.70
CA PRO A 50 1.69 -9.28 11.64
C PRO A 50 2.02 -8.43 10.40
N VAL A 51 2.35 -7.16 10.60
CA VAL A 51 2.71 -6.24 9.50
C VAL A 51 4.22 -6.25 9.26
N ASP A 52 4.63 -6.49 8.01
CA ASP A 52 5.98 -6.16 7.55
C ASP A 52 6.05 -4.64 7.35
N TRP A 53 6.58 -3.94 8.36
CA TRP A 53 6.64 -2.49 8.38
C TRP A 53 7.53 -1.92 7.27
N ASP A 54 8.68 -2.54 7.04
CA ASP A 54 9.64 -2.01 6.07
C ASP A 54 9.05 -2.07 4.66
N ARG A 55 8.41 -3.18 4.29
CA ARG A 55 7.75 -3.31 2.99
C ARG A 55 6.50 -2.45 2.86
N THR A 56 5.71 -2.35 3.93
CA THR A 56 4.51 -1.52 3.95
C THR A 56 4.84 -0.05 3.73
N LEU A 57 5.90 0.46 4.39
CA LEU A 57 6.33 1.85 4.29
C LEU A 57 7.08 2.13 2.98
N ALA A 58 7.91 1.20 2.49
CA ALA A 58 8.54 1.30 1.17
C ALA A 58 7.49 1.45 0.05
N PHE A 59 6.32 0.84 0.20
CA PHE A 59 5.23 1.03 -0.77
C PHE A 59 4.62 2.44 -0.71
N ARG A 60 4.58 3.10 0.46
CA ARG A 60 4.15 4.51 0.56
C ARG A 60 5.14 5.42 -0.15
N GLU A 61 6.44 5.21 0.07
CA GLU A 61 7.50 5.92 -0.64
C GLU A 61 7.40 5.72 -2.16
N HIS A 62 7.10 4.50 -2.60
CA HIS A 62 6.86 4.23 -4.02
C HIS A 62 5.69 5.05 -4.57
N LEU A 63 4.54 5.07 -3.88
CA LEU A 63 3.38 5.87 -4.30
C LEU A 63 3.70 7.38 -4.35
N TRP A 64 4.41 7.90 -3.35
CA TRP A 64 4.86 9.29 -3.34
C TRP A 64 5.85 9.58 -4.47
N SER A 65 6.75 8.64 -4.81
CA SER A 65 7.69 8.78 -5.93
C SER A 65 6.99 8.89 -7.29
N LEU A 66 5.77 8.35 -7.39
CA LEU A 66 4.90 8.46 -8.56
C LEU A 66 4.02 9.71 -8.55
N GLY A 67 4.05 10.51 -7.47
CA GLY A 67 3.28 11.75 -7.33
C GLY A 67 1.91 11.60 -6.66
N PHE A 68 1.51 10.40 -6.22
CA PHE A 68 0.26 10.21 -5.50
C PHE A 68 0.36 10.71 -4.06
N GLY A 69 -0.77 11.15 -3.49
CA GLY A 69 -0.93 11.15 -2.04
C GLY A 69 -1.24 9.74 -1.52
N VAL A 70 -1.02 9.50 -0.23
CA VAL A 70 -1.39 8.23 0.42
C VAL A 70 -2.63 8.44 1.28
N ALA A 71 -3.66 7.61 1.07
CA ALA A 71 -4.80 7.50 1.98
C ALA A 71 -4.56 6.28 2.89
N GLU A 72 -4.20 6.55 4.14
CA GLU A 72 -3.63 5.61 5.09
C GLU A 72 -4.69 4.97 6.00
N ALA A 73 -4.49 3.69 6.34
CA ALA A 73 -5.40 2.90 7.19
C ALA A 73 -6.87 2.94 6.74
N MET A 74 -7.09 2.88 5.42
CA MET A 74 -8.39 2.83 4.76
C MET A 74 -8.87 1.38 4.57
N ASP A 75 -10.05 1.17 3.97
CA ASP A 75 -10.61 -0.15 3.65
C ASP A 75 -9.64 -1.06 2.87
N THR A 76 -8.85 -0.51 1.93
CA THR A 76 -7.82 -1.27 1.19
C THR A 76 -6.68 -1.78 2.08
N ALA A 77 -6.43 -1.14 3.23
CA ALA A 77 -5.52 -1.63 4.26
C ALA A 77 -6.17 -2.70 5.16
N GLN A 78 -7.36 -3.19 4.80
CA GLN A 78 -8.18 -4.13 5.56
C GLN A 78 -8.64 -3.61 6.93
N ARG A 79 -8.82 -2.28 7.04
CA ARG A 79 -9.27 -1.65 8.28
C ARG A 79 -10.63 -2.21 8.72
N GLY A 80 -10.70 -2.74 9.94
CA GLY A 80 -11.93 -3.32 10.49
C GLY A 80 -12.29 -4.71 9.95
N MET A 81 -11.46 -5.27 9.05
CA MET A 81 -11.59 -6.62 8.49
C MET A 81 -10.22 -7.33 8.44
N GLY A 82 -9.50 -7.29 9.56
CA GLY A 82 -8.19 -7.91 9.75
C GLY A 82 -7.16 -6.96 10.38
N LEU A 83 -7.13 -5.69 9.95
CA LEU A 83 -6.29 -4.67 10.58
C LEU A 83 -7.06 -3.98 11.71
N ASP A 84 -6.64 -4.24 12.95
CA ASP A 84 -7.25 -3.68 14.15
C ASP A 84 -6.87 -2.19 14.36
N TRP A 85 -7.51 -1.55 15.33
CA TRP A 85 -7.24 -0.13 15.60
C TRP A 85 -5.82 0.14 16.15
N PRO A 86 -5.31 -0.59 17.17
CA PRO A 86 -3.94 -0.40 17.63
C PRO A 86 -2.90 -0.45 16.49
N THR A 87 -2.96 -1.46 15.62
CA THR A 87 -2.03 -1.61 14.50
C THR A 87 -2.25 -0.52 13.45
N SER A 88 -3.51 -0.14 13.19
CA SER A 88 -3.81 0.98 12.29
C SER A 88 -3.28 2.31 12.79
N LEU A 89 -3.36 2.57 14.09
CA LEU A 89 -2.84 3.78 14.70
C LEU A 89 -1.31 3.83 14.56
N GLU A 90 -0.63 2.71 14.78
CA GLU A 90 0.81 2.60 14.57
C GLU A 90 1.19 2.83 13.09
N LEU A 91 0.44 2.25 12.16
CA LEU A 91 0.61 2.48 10.72
C LEU A 91 0.47 3.97 10.38
N ILE A 92 -0.56 4.65 10.89
CA ILE A 92 -0.79 6.08 10.69
C ILE A 92 0.40 6.88 11.24
N GLN A 93 0.87 6.59 12.45
CA GLN A 93 1.98 7.31 13.08
C GLN A 93 3.28 7.17 12.27
N ARG A 94 3.63 5.94 11.89
CA ARG A 94 4.84 5.64 11.10
C ARG A 94 4.79 6.32 9.73
N SER A 95 3.68 6.17 9.00
CA SER A 95 3.49 6.78 7.68
C SER A 95 3.45 8.31 7.73
N ALA A 96 2.79 8.91 8.73
CA ALA A 96 2.74 10.36 8.88
C ALA A 96 4.11 10.96 9.20
N ALA A 97 4.94 10.26 9.99
CA ALA A 97 6.31 10.69 10.27
C ALA A 97 7.16 10.72 8.98
N LEU A 98 7.07 9.67 8.15
CA LEU A 98 7.73 9.60 6.84
C LEU A 98 7.22 10.69 5.89
N ALA A 99 5.90 10.84 5.78
CA ALA A 99 5.28 11.86 4.94
C ALA A 99 5.76 13.27 5.33
N ARG A 100 5.83 13.56 6.63
CA ARG A 100 6.35 14.84 7.14
C ARG A 100 7.82 15.05 6.78
N ALA A 101 8.65 14.01 6.88
CA ALA A 101 10.07 14.10 6.54
C ALA A 101 10.31 14.38 5.04
N GLY A 102 9.50 13.77 4.17
CA GLY A 102 9.60 13.93 2.71
C GLY A 102 8.72 15.04 2.10
N GLY A 103 7.92 15.74 2.90
CA GLY A 103 6.97 16.74 2.40
C GLY A 103 5.85 16.13 1.53
N HIS A 104 5.45 14.90 1.84
CA HIS A 104 4.49 14.14 1.05
C HIS A 104 3.04 14.33 1.51
N LEU A 105 2.11 14.16 0.58
CA LEU A 105 0.67 14.20 0.86
C LEU A 105 0.22 12.90 1.53
N ILE A 106 -0.47 13.03 2.66
CA ILE A 106 -1.08 11.92 3.39
C ILE A 106 -2.41 12.36 4.02
N ALA A 107 -3.39 11.47 4.02
CA ALA A 107 -4.62 11.56 4.81
C ALA A 107 -4.85 10.22 5.51
N SER A 108 -5.48 10.22 6.69
CA SER A 108 -5.59 9.01 7.53
C SER A 108 -7.04 8.72 7.89
N GLY A 109 -7.42 7.44 7.79
CA GLY A 109 -8.74 6.96 8.18
C GLY A 109 -8.97 7.12 9.69
N VAL A 110 -10.01 7.87 10.04
CA VAL A 110 -10.54 8.01 11.41
C VAL A 110 -11.94 7.44 11.47
N GLY A 111 -12.25 6.68 12.52
CA GLY A 111 -13.52 5.96 12.68
C GLY A 111 -13.83 5.68 14.15
N THR A 112 -14.87 4.90 14.39
CA THR A 112 -15.40 4.53 15.71
C THR A 112 -14.89 3.18 16.17
#